data_AF-A0A8K0KPE9-F1
#
_entry.id   AF-A0A8K0KPE9-F1
#
_cell.length_a   1.000
_cell.length_b   1.000
_cell.length_c   1.000
_cell.angle_alpha   90.00
_cell.angle_beta   90.00
_cell.angle_gamma   90.00
#
_symmetry.space_group_name_H-M   'P 1'
#
loop_
_entity.id
_entity.type
_entity.pdbx_description
1 polymer ?
#
loop_
_entity_poly.entity_id
_entity_poly.type
_entity_poly.pdbx_seq_one_letter_code
_entity_poly.pdbx_strand_id
1 'polypeptide(L)'
;MASIKQCFASGNIEPLQKKYTSINANEADKRSTLDQVMRDYLIQLLSDPKNDVTTWEGFVQFCIKACRSEMCTASIPFSLLGDIFDALTLEHCEKLFTFVENGVNIWREELFFSACKNNLLRMCNDLLRRLSRSQNTVFCGRILLFLAKFFPFSERSGLNVVSEFNLDNVTEFGAEDEADVKDILFEKDDAMEDVDDKPEPKLKIDYNLYRKFWSLQDVFRNPNQCYNKVQWKTFSSHASNVLAAFSSYKLEDLQGKRKRLHTTRDIDAQPQQYFAKFLTNQKLLDLQLSDSNFRRYVLLQFLILFQYLNSTVKFRPSGRMGEGDYRIGV
;
A
#
# COMPACT_ATOMS: atom_id res chain seq x y z
N MET A 1 -9.03 -37.06 13.68
CA MET A 1 -9.92 -36.31 12.78
C MET A 1 -11.40 -36.36 13.17
N ALA A 2 -12.06 -37.53 13.25
CA ALA A 2 -13.51 -37.62 13.56
C ALA A 2 -13.94 -36.86 14.83
N SER A 3 -13.12 -36.92 15.89
CA SER A 3 -13.37 -36.20 17.13
C SER A 3 -13.29 -34.67 16.97
N ILE A 4 -12.40 -34.14 16.11
CA ILE A 4 -12.34 -32.70 15.82
C ILE A 4 -13.60 -32.26 15.08
N LYS A 5 -14.03 -33.02 14.06
CA LYS A 5 -15.27 -32.73 13.31
C LYS A 5 -16.48 -32.60 14.23
N GLN A 6 -16.63 -33.57 15.14
CA GLN A 6 -17.74 -33.59 16.09
C GLN A 6 -17.67 -32.44 17.10
N CYS A 7 -16.48 -32.15 17.63
CA CYS A 7 -16.29 -31.08 18.61
C CYS A 7 -16.45 -29.71 17.97
N PHE A 8 -16.01 -29.55 16.73
CA PHE A 8 -16.19 -28.32 15.97
C PHE A 8 -17.67 -28.07 15.67
N ALA A 9 -18.38 -29.08 15.16
CA ALA A 9 -19.81 -28.97 14.88
C ALA A 9 -20.67 -28.73 16.13
N SER A 10 -20.27 -29.24 17.30
CA SER A 10 -20.98 -29.02 18.57
C SER A 10 -20.50 -27.80 19.35
N GLY A 11 -19.41 -27.15 18.94
CA GLY A 11 -18.78 -26.06 19.68
C GLY A 11 -18.19 -26.45 21.05
N ASN A 12 -18.19 -27.74 21.40
CA ASN A 12 -17.72 -28.24 22.69
C ASN A 12 -16.34 -28.91 22.56
N ILE A 13 -15.36 -28.42 23.32
CA ILE A 13 -13.99 -28.92 23.31
C ILE A 13 -13.73 -30.08 24.29
N GLU A 14 -14.59 -30.27 25.29
CA GLU A 14 -14.41 -31.29 26.33
C GLU A 14 -14.24 -32.73 25.79
N PRO A 15 -14.99 -33.17 24.76
CA PRO A 15 -14.80 -34.51 24.22
C PRO A 15 -13.42 -34.67 23.56
N LEU A 16 -12.90 -33.61 22.94
CA LEU A 16 -11.55 -33.59 22.39
C LEU A 16 -10.51 -33.64 23.51
N GLN A 17 -10.71 -32.88 24.59
CA GLN A 17 -9.80 -32.83 25.74
C GLN A 17 -9.72 -34.20 26.43
N LYS A 18 -10.85 -34.84 26.72
CA LYS A 18 -10.89 -36.21 27.29
C LYS A 18 -10.11 -37.20 26.43
N LYS A 19 -10.31 -37.14 25.12
CA LYS A 19 -9.58 -38.00 24.18
C LYS A 19 -8.09 -37.69 24.16
N TYR A 20 -7.71 -36.43 24.15
CA TYR A 20 -6.31 -35.99 24.19
C TYR A 20 -5.59 -36.50 25.45
N THR A 21 -6.21 -36.36 26.64
CA THR A 21 -5.65 -36.83 27.90
C THR A 21 -5.55 -38.37 27.96
N SER A 22 -6.48 -39.08 27.32
CA SER A 22 -6.48 -40.56 27.29
C SER A 22 -5.37 -41.18 26.45
N ILE A 23 -4.74 -40.41 25.55
CA ILE A 23 -3.65 -40.91 24.71
C ILE A 23 -2.40 -41.09 25.58
N ASN A 24 -1.85 -42.29 25.60
CA ASN A 24 -0.60 -42.57 26.29
C ASN A 24 0.59 -42.31 25.35
N ALA A 25 1.04 -41.06 25.30
CA ALA A 25 2.18 -40.60 24.52
C ALA A 25 2.84 -39.41 25.23
N ASN A 26 4.00 -38.97 24.75
CA ASN A 26 4.62 -37.74 25.23
C ASN A 26 3.77 -36.53 24.82
N GLU A 27 3.72 -35.48 25.66
CA GLU A 27 2.94 -34.27 25.38
C GLU A 27 3.37 -33.56 24.09
N ALA A 28 4.66 -33.61 23.75
CA ALA A 28 5.16 -33.07 22.48
C ALA A 28 4.55 -33.79 21.27
N ASP A 29 4.48 -35.13 21.30
CA ASP A 29 3.92 -35.95 20.23
C ASP A 29 2.41 -35.77 20.13
N LYS A 30 1.72 -35.64 21.27
CA LYS A 30 0.27 -35.36 21.29
C LYS A 30 -0.05 -34.01 20.66
N ARG A 31 0.69 -32.96 21.02
CA ARG A 31 0.53 -31.61 20.44
C ARG A 31 0.79 -31.64 18.94
N SER A 32 1.92 -32.18 18.51
CA SER A 32 2.27 -32.29 17.08
C SER A 32 1.23 -33.08 16.29
N THR A 33 0.72 -34.18 16.86
CA THR A 33 -0.36 -34.96 16.24
C THR A 33 -1.64 -34.15 16.13
N LEU A 34 -2.04 -33.42 17.18
CA LEU A 34 -3.25 -32.61 17.14
C LEU A 34 -3.13 -31.48 16.12
N ASP A 35 -1.97 -30.81 16.09
CA ASP A 35 -1.61 -29.76 15.15
C ASP A 35 -1.76 -30.24 13.70
N GLN A 36 -1.23 -31.42 13.38
CA GLN A 36 -1.37 -32.01 12.04
C GLN A 36 -2.83 -32.35 11.71
N VAL A 37 -3.57 -32.95 12.65
CA VAL A 37 -4.98 -33.30 12.42
C VAL A 37 -5.84 -32.04 12.23
N MET A 38 -5.50 -30.92 12.86
CA MET A 38 -6.17 -29.62 12.62
C MET A 38 -5.89 -29.11 11.20
N ARG A 39 -4.66 -29.22 10.70
CA ARG A 39 -4.32 -28.88 9.31
C ARG A 39 -5.05 -29.77 8.30
N ASP A 40 -5.06 -31.08 8.51
CA ASP A 40 -5.76 -32.01 7.62
C ASP A 40 -7.27 -31.72 7.58
N TYR A 41 -7.85 -31.31 8.71
CA TYR A 41 -9.25 -30.93 8.75
C TYR A 41 -9.50 -29.59 8.07
N LEU A 42 -8.59 -28.61 8.20
CA LEU A 42 -8.67 -27.35 7.45
C LEU A 42 -8.73 -27.60 5.94
N ILE A 43 -7.93 -28.52 5.41
CA ILE A 43 -7.95 -28.86 3.98
C ILE A 43 -9.35 -29.32 3.55
N GLN A 44 -10.04 -30.12 4.37
CA GLN A 44 -11.41 -30.55 4.09
C GLN A 44 -12.41 -29.39 4.15
N LEU A 45 -12.20 -28.44 5.08
CA LEU A 45 -13.03 -27.24 5.17
C LEU A 45 -12.84 -26.31 3.97
N LEU A 46 -11.61 -26.17 3.46
CA LEU A 46 -11.31 -25.36 2.28
C LEU A 46 -11.80 -26.02 0.98
N SER A 47 -11.85 -27.35 0.96
CA SER A 47 -12.29 -28.12 -0.23
C SER A 47 -13.81 -28.14 -0.43
N ASP A 48 -14.58 -27.89 0.63
CA ASP A 48 -16.05 -27.89 0.54
C ASP A 48 -16.55 -26.49 0.13
N PRO A 49 -17.14 -26.35 -1.07
CA PRO A 49 -17.59 -25.06 -1.59
C PRO A 49 -18.77 -24.45 -0.83
N LYS A 50 -19.42 -25.20 0.07
CA LYS A 50 -20.49 -24.66 0.93
C LYS A 50 -19.95 -23.84 2.08
N ASN A 51 -18.68 -24.00 2.42
CA ASN A 51 -18.07 -23.28 3.52
C ASN A 51 -17.76 -21.85 3.09
N ASP A 52 -17.94 -20.94 4.04
CA ASP A 52 -17.69 -19.53 3.87
C ASP A 52 -16.73 -19.01 4.95
N VAL A 53 -16.56 -17.69 4.96
CA VAL A 53 -15.72 -16.98 5.92
C VAL A 53 -16.09 -17.33 7.36
N THR A 54 -17.37 -17.49 7.68
CA THR A 54 -17.82 -17.77 9.05
C THR A 54 -17.38 -19.14 9.53
N THR A 55 -17.36 -20.14 8.64
CA THR A 55 -16.84 -21.48 8.96
C THR A 55 -15.35 -21.44 9.28
N TRP A 56 -14.55 -20.74 8.48
CA TRP A 56 -13.10 -20.65 8.70
C TRP A 56 -12.76 -19.83 9.95
N GLU A 57 -13.48 -18.72 10.20
CA GLU A 57 -13.38 -17.95 11.44
C GLU A 57 -13.70 -18.83 12.66
N GLY A 58 -14.82 -19.55 12.62
CA GLY A 58 -15.21 -20.47 13.68
C GLY A 58 -14.15 -21.53 13.95
N PHE A 59 -13.52 -22.06 12.89
CA PHE A 59 -12.48 -23.07 13.04
C PHE A 59 -11.21 -22.50 13.69
N VAL A 60 -10.77 -21.30 13.30
CA VAL A 60 -9.65 -20.63 13.95
C VAL A 60 -9.97 -20.33 15.42
N GLN A 61 -11.19 -19.88 15.73
CA GLN A 61 -11.63 -19.69 17.13
C GLN A 61 -11.61 -20.99 17.93
N PHE A 62 -12.00 -22.12 17.32
CA PHE A 62 -11.89 -23.43 17.94
C PHE A 62 -10.43 -23.79 18.25
N CYS A 63 -9.50 -23.53 17.34
CA CYS A 63 -8.07 -23.73 17.56
C CYS A 63 -7.51 -22.83 18.69
N ILE A 64 -7.96 -21.58 18.78
CA ILE A 64 -7.59 -20.68 19.90
C ILE A 64 -8.03 -21.29 21.25
N LYS A 65 -9.27 -21.80 21.33
CA LYS A 65 -9.76 -22.48 22.54
C LYS A 65 -8.91 -23.71 22.88
N ALA A 66 -8.56 -24.52 21.88
CA ALA A 66 -7.70 -25.69 22.08
C ALA A 66 -6.30 -25.34 22.60
N CYS A 67 -5.73 -24.23 22.12
CA CYS A 67 -4.40 -23.82 22.55
C CYS A 67 -4.43 -23.19 23.94
N ARG A 68 -5.51 -22.50 24.32
CA ARG A 68 -5.75 -22.08 25.72
C ARG A 68 -5.93 -23.25 26.69
N SER A 69 -6.41 -24.39 26.20
CA SER A 69 -6.44 -25.66 26.95
C SER A 69 -5.11 -26.44 26.90
N GLU A 70 -4.04 -25.83 26.39
CA GLU A 70 -2.68 -26.39 26.27
C GLU A 70 -2.57 -27.67 25.43
N MET A 71 -3.56 -27.90 24.55
CA MET A 71 -3.65 -29.10 23.71
C MET A 71 -2.87 -28.98 22.40
N CYS A 72 -2.64 -27.75 21.92
CA CYS A 72 -1.96 -27.44 20.66
C CYS A 72 -0.85 -26.41 20.83
N THR A 73 0.04 -26.35 19.84
CA THR A 73 1.09 -25.33 19.80
C THR A 73 0.48 -23.95 19.55
N ALA A 74 0.93 -22.94 20.30
CA ALA A 74 0.42 -21.56 20.18
C ALA A 74 0.55 -20.93 18.77
N SER A 75 1.40 -21.49 17.90
CA SER A 75 1.54 -21.03 16.51
C SER A 75 0.42 -21.48 15.58
N ILE A 76 -0.35 -22.52 15.93
CA ILE A 76 -1.31 -23.17 15.03
C ILE A 76 -2.42 -22.25 14.54
N PRO A 77 -3.10 -21.45 15.37
CA PRO A 77 -4.14 -20.56 14.88
C PRO A 77 -3.65 -19.63 13.75
N PHE A 78 -2.40 -19.16 13.84
CA PHE A 78 -1.80 -18.28 12.84
C PHE A 78 -1.27 -19.01 11.61
N SER A 79 -0.71 -20.21 11.80
CA SER A 79 -0.34 -21.03 10.65
C SER A 79 -1.57 -21.38 9.82
N LEU A 80 -2.66 -21.77 10.46
CA LEU A 80 -3.92 -22.07 9.78
C LEU A 80 -4.52 -20.82 9.13
N LEU A 81 -4.49 -19.66 9.78
CA LEU A 81 -4.89 -18.39 9.14
C LEU A 81 -4.05 -18.09 7.89
N GLY A 82 -2.73 -18.28 7.95
CA GLY A 82 -1.85 -18.14 6.78
C GLY A 82 -2.25 -19.08 5.65
N ASP A 83 -2.42 -20.37 5.96
CA ASP A 83 -2.85 -21.40 4.99
C ASP A 83 -4.22 -21.05 4.37
N ILE A 84 -5.16 -20.52 5.17
CA ILE A 84 -6.48 -20.05 4.70
C ILE A 84 -6.30 -18.87 3.73
N PHE A 85 -5.53 -17.84 4.09
CA PHE A 85 -5.34 -16.69 3.22
C PHE A 85 -4.70 -17.09 1.90
N ASP A 86 -3.70 -17.98 1.92
CA ASP A 86 -3.02 -18.46 0.70
C ASP A 86 -3.95 -19.25 -0.23
N ALA A 87 -4.92 -19.97 0.32
CA ALA A 87 -5.87 -20.78 -0.44
C ALA A 87 -7.07 -19.98 -1.01
N LEU A 88 -7.42 -18.84 -0.43
CA LEU A 88 -8.64 -18.10 -0.76
C LEU A 88 -8.44 -16.94 -1.74
N THR A 89 -9.52 -16.53 -2.40
CA THR A 89 -9.53 -15.31 -3.24
C THR A 89 -9.44 -14.05 -2.39
N LEU A 90 -9.02 -12.92 -3.01
CA LEU A 90 -8.84 -11.64 -2.31
C LEU A 90 -10.13 -11.15 -1.62
N GLU A 91 -11.30 -11.40 -2.21
CA GLU A 91 -12.59 -11.02 -1.61
C GLU A 91 -12.85 -11.72 -0.27
N HIS A 92 -12.58 -13.03 -0.21
CA HIS A 92 -12.72 -13.78 1.04
C HIS A 92 -11.63 -13.42 2.04
N CYS A 93 -10.40 -13.16 1.56
CA CYS A 93 -9.31 -12.68 2.41
C CYS A 93 -9.68 -11.35 3.09
N GLU A 94 -10.27 -10.40 2.36
CA GLU A 94 -10.67 -9.11 2.92
C GLU A 94 -11.75 -9.24 4.00
N LYS A 95 -12.73 -10.11 3.77
CA LYS A 95 -13.78 -10.41 4.77
C LYS A 95 -13.17 -11.05 6.01
N LEU A 96 -12.38 -12.11 5.85
CA LEU A 96 -11.72 -12.84 6.94
C LEU A 96 -10.71 -11.98 7.71
N PHE A 97 -10.07 -11.01 7.06
CA PHE A 97 -9.14 -10.10 7.73
C PHE A 97 -9.83 -9.25 8.81
N THR A 98 -11.14 -9.01 8.67
CA THR A 98 -11.95 -8.33 9.70
C THR A 98 -11.93 -9.10 11.03
N PHE A 99 -11.96 -10.43 10.99
CA PHE A 99 -11.79 -11.27 12.18
C PHE A 99 -10.40 -11.11 12.80
N VAL A 100 -9.35 -11.03 11.97
CA VAL A 100 -7.98 -10.78 12.45
C VAL A 100 -7.86 -9.41 13.12
N GLU A 101 -8.45 -8.36 12.53
CA GLU A 101 -8.49 -7.01 13.09
C GLU A 101 -9.21 -6.95 14.45
N ASN A 102 -10.39 -7.56 14.53
CA ASN A 102 -11.19 -7.62 15.76
C ASN A 102 -10.49 -8.45 16.85
N GLY A 103 -9.73 -9.47 16.45
CA GLY A 103 -8.97 -10.36 17.34
C GLY A 103 -7.67 -9.77 17.90
N VAL A 104 -7.32 -8.51 17.62
CA VAL A 104 -6.01 -7.92 18.00
C VAL A 104 -5.62 -8.11 19.47
N ASN A 105 -6.60 -8.08 20.38
CA ASN A 105 -6.34 -8.27 21.80
C ASN A 105 -5.93 -9.71 22.12
N ILE A 106 -6.54 -10.69 21.44
CA ILE A 106 -6.19 -12.11 21.58
C ILE A 106 -4.77 -12.34 21.08
N TRP A 107 -4.43 -11.77 19.92
CA TRP A 107 -3.12 -11.94 19.31
C TRP A 107 -1.97 -11.30 20.12
N ARG A 108 -2.30 -10.34 20.98
CA ARG A 108 -1.37 -9.67 21.89
C ARG A 108 -1.21 -10.37 23.24
N GLU A 109 -2.02 -11.40 23.53
CA GLU A 109 -1.82 -12.23 24.71
C GLU A 109 -0.43 -12.87 24.67
N GLU A 110 0.22 -12.98 25.83
CA GLU A 110 1.59 -13.52 25.95
C GLU A 110 1.73 -14.92 25.32
N LEU A 111 0.68 -15.74 25.48
CA LEU A 111 0.58 -17.08 24.89
C LEU A 111 0.81 -17.06 23.38
N PHE A 112 0.28 -16.05 22.68
CA PHE A 112 0.28 -15.99 21.22
C PHE A 112 1.37 -15.07 20.67
N PHE A 113 1.65 -13.94 21.32
CA PHE A 113 2.46 -12.85 20.75
C PHE A 113 3.83 -13.33 20.22
N SER A 114 4.58 -14.07 21.04
CA SER A 114 5.91 -14.56 20.67
C SER A 114 5.88 -15.54 19.49
N ALA A 115 4.90 -16.44 19.48
CA ALA A 115 4.74 -17.44 18.42
C ALA A 115 4.14 -16.88 17.12
N CYS A 116 3.33 -15.82 17.22
CA CYS A 116 2.56 -15.30 16.09
C CYS A 116 3.24 -14.16 15.34
N LYS A 117 4.08 -13.35 15.99
CA LYS A 117 4.53 -12.06 15.43
C LYS A 117 5.14 -12.18 14.03
N ASN A 118 6.00 -13.19 13.81
CA ASN A 118 6.67 -13.39 12.52
C ASN A 118 5.73 -13.98 11.48
N ASN A 119 4.82 -14.87 11.89
CA ASN A 119 3.84 -15.48 10.98
C ASN A 119 2.80 -14.45 10.53
N LEU A 120 2.32 -13.60 11.44
CA LEU A 120 1.42 -12.51 11.14
C LEU A 120 2.07 -11.50 10.19
N LEU A 121 3.34 -11.14 10.43
CA LEU A 121 4.08 -10.25 9.53
C LEU A 121 4.23 -10.88 8.14
N ARG A 122 4.56 -12.16 8.05
CA ARG A 122 4.68 -12.89 6.78
C ARG A 122 3.34 -12.90 6.03
N MET A 123 2.28 -13.35 6.69
CA MET A 123 0.92 -13.40 6.15
C MET A 123 0.43 -12.04 5.65
N CYS A 124 0.65 -10.96 6.42
CA CYS A 124 0.27 -9.62 5.99
C CYS A 124 1.09 -9.14 4.78
N ASN A 125 2.39 -9.43 4.75
CA ASN A 125 3.24 -9.08 3.60
C ASN A 125 2.87 -9.88 2.34
N ASP A 126 2.50 -11.15 2.48
CA ASP A 126 2.08 -12.00 1.38
C ASP A 126 0.74 -11.52 0.80
N LEU A 127 -0.21 -11.12 1.66
CA LEU A 127 -1.43 -10.43 1.23
C LEU A 127 -1.11 -9.12 0.50
N LEU A 128 -0.25 -8.25 1.06
CA LEU A 128 0.16 -7.00 0.41
C LEU A 128 0.83 -7.20 -0.95
N ARG A 129 1.55 -8.31 -1.16
CA ARG A 129 2.12 -8.66 -2.49
C ARG A 129 1.07 -9.14 -3.49
N ARG A 130 0.00 -9.77 -3.02
CA ARG A 130 -1.11 -10.24 -3.87
C ARG A 130 -2.09 -9.12 -4.25
N LEU A 131 -2.15 -8.06 -3.46
CA LEU A 131 -3.08 -6.95 -3.68
C LEU A 131 -2.58 -5.99 -4.76
N SER A 132 -3.50 -5.56 -5.62
CA SER A 132 -3.24 -4.46 -6.55
C SER A 132 -3.12 -3.14 -5.78
N ARG A 133 -1.99 -2.45 -5.95
CA ARG A 133 -1.71 -1.14 -5.32
C ARG A 133 -2.58 0.00 -5.87
N SER A 134 -3.32 -0.21 -6.97
CA SER A 134 -4.21 0.79 -7.56
C SER A 134 -5.69 0.54 -7.27
N GLN A 135 -6.10 -0.72 -7.15
CA GLN A 135 -7.52 -1.08 -6.96
C GLN A 135 -7.85 -1.38 -5.49
N ASN A 136 -6.96 -2.07 -4.76
CA ASN A 136 -7.23 -2.57 -3.42
C ASN A 136 -6.62 -1.68 -2.33
N THR A 137 -6.59 -0.36 -2.56
CA THR A 137 -5.91 0.61 -1.68
C THR A 137 -6.49 0.63 -0.27
N VAL A 138 -7.81 0.47 -0.14
CA VAL A 138 -8.51 0.40 1.15
C VAL A 138 -8.06 -0.82 1.95
N PHE A 139 -8.05 -2.01 1.34
CA PHE A 139 -7.63 -3.23 2.02
C PHE A 139 -6.13 -3.21 2.37
N CYS A 140 -5.27 -2.71 1.48
CA CYS A 140 -3.86 -2.46 1.80
C CYS A 140 -3.71 -1.53 3.03
N GLY A 141 -4.49 -0.44 3.08
CA GLY A 141 -4.51 0.48 4.21
C GLY A 141 -4.93 -0.19 5.52
N ARG A 142 -5.98 -1.01 5.49
CA ARG A 142 -6.44 -1.81 6.64
C ARG A 142 -5.34 -2.73 7.18
N ILE A 143 -4.65 -3.46 6.30
CA ILE A 143 -3.52 -4.33 6.71
C ILE A 143 -2.39 -3.52 7.35
N LEU A 144 -2.01 -2.38 6.75
CA LEU A 144 -0.95 -1.52 7.29
C LEU A 144 -1.33 -0.90 8.65
N LEU A 145 -2.58 -0.47 8.80
CA LEU A 145 -3.10 0.03 10.08
C LEU A 145 -3.13 -1.06 11.14
N PHE A 146 -3.52 -2.29 10.78
CA PHE A 146 -3.47 -3.43 11.68
C PHE A 146 -2.04 -3.73 12.13
N LEU A 147 -1.06 -3.79 11.21
CA LEU A 147 0.34 -4.00 11.54
C LEU A 147 0.88 -2.92 12.49
N ALA A 148 0.59 -1.65 12.21
CA ALA A 148 0.97 -0.52 13.06
C ALA A 148 0.30 -0.59 14.45
N LYS A 149 -0.94 -1.08 14.52
CA LYS A 149 -1.65 -1.29 15.79
C LYS A 149 -1.15 -2.52 16.54
N PHE A 150 -0.70 -3.58 15.85
CA PHE A 150 -0.31 -4.84 16.46
C PHE A 150 1.09 -4.77 17.06
N PHE A 151 2.07 -4.27 16.31
CA PHE A 151 3.46 -4.17 16.75
C PHE A 151 3.69 -3.00 17.71
N PRO A 152 4.49 -3.17 18.78
CA PRO A 152 4.99 -2.05 19.57
C PRO A 152 5.82 -1.09 18.72
N PHE A 153 5.81 0.21 19.04
CA PHE A 153 6.62 1.22 18.33
C PHE A 153 8.13 0.96 18.34
N SER A 154 8.61 0.19 19.32
CA SER A 154 10.01 -0.22 19.43
C SER A 154 10.37 -1.46 18.58
N GLU A 155 9.41 -2.10 17.91
CA GLU A 155 9.69 -3.27 17.08
C GLU A 155 10.49 -2.87 15.84
N ARG A 156 11.64 -3.50 15.66
CA ARG A 156 12.57 -3.20 14.56
C ARG A 156 11.95 -3.35 13.17
N SER A 157 10.97 -4.25 13.00
CA SER A 157 10.28 -4.48 11.72
C SER A 157 9.47 -3.28 11.22
N GLY A 158 9.06 -2.38 12.11
CA GLY A 158 8.34 -1.15 11.77
C GLY A 158 9.24 0.08 11.60
N LEU A 159 10.56 -0.08 11.74
CA LEU A 159 11.52 1.03 11.74
C LEU A 159 12.38 1.00 10.49
N ASN A 160 12.48 2.12 9.78
CA ASN A 160 13.45 2.31 8.71
C ASN A 160 14.83 2.69 9.30
N VAL A 161 15.47 1.76 9.99
CA VAL A 161 16.72 2.00 10.73
C VAL A 161 17.87 2.44 9.81
N VAL A 162 17.89 1.91 8.58
CA VAL A 162 18.91 2.24 7.56
C VAL A 162 18.57 3.55 6.84
N SER A 163 17.35 4.07 7.00
CA SER A 163 16.84 5.24 6.28
C SER A 163 16.89 5.07 4.76
N GLU A 164 16.57 3.87 4.26
CA GLU A 164 16.51 3.61 2.82
C GLU A 164 15.31 4.31 2.20
N PHE A 165 15.52 4.85 0.99
CA PHE A 165 14.46 5.44 0.19
C PHE A 165 13.72 4.36 -0.59
N ASN A 166 12.40 4.50 -0.71
CA ASN A 166 11.59 3.59 -1.55
C ASN A 166 11.82 3.90 -3.02
N LEU A 167 12.86 3.29 -3.59
CA LEU A 167 13.16 3.42 -5.00
C LEU A 167 12.16 2.63 -5.88
N ASP A 168 11.27 1.78 -5.39
CA ASP A 168 10.36 1.09 -6.31
C ASP A 168 9.21 1.98 -6.82
N ASN A 169 8.96 3.13 -6.17
CA ASN A 169 7.88 4.03 -6.56
C ASN A 169 8.29 4.98 -7.70
N VAL A 170 8.55 4.42 -8.88
CA VAL A 170 8.89 5.17 -10.10
C VAL A 170 7.68 5.95 -10.60
N THR A 171 7.89 7.22 -10.99
CA THR A 171 6.91 7.99 -11.75
C THR A 171 7.21 7.81 -13.23
N GLU A 172 6.36 7.09 -13.94
CA GLU A 172 6.51 6.83 -15.37
C GLU A 172 5.92 8.01 -16.18
N PHE A 173 6.70 8.54 -17.11
CA PHE A 173 6.30 9.65 -17.98
C PHE A 173 6.99 9.57 -19.34
N GLY A 174 6.31 10.05 -20.39
CA GLY A 174 6.90 10.15 -21.74
C GLY A 174 6.85 8.87 -22.57
N ALA A 175 5.93 7.94 -22.26
CA ALA A 175 5.68 6.71 -23.01
C ALA A 175 4.73 6.88 -24.20
N GLU A 176 4.26 8.10 -24.50
CA GLU A 176 3.60 8.39 -25.76
C GLU A 176 4.73 8.56 -26.80
N ASP A 177 4.89 7.57 -27.68
CA ASP A 177 5.91 7.54 -28.72
C ASP A 177 5.83 8.82 -29.57
N GLU A 178 6.99 9.35 -30.01
CA GLU A 178 7.06 10.47 -30.97
C GLU A 178 6.29 10.19 -32.28
N ALA A 179 5.93 8.93 -32.54
CA ALA A 179 5.13 8.48 -33.68
C ALA A 179 3.64 8.84 -33.56
N ASP A 180 3.01 8.64 -32.39
CA ASP A 180 1.58 8.92 -32.18
C ASP A 180 1.27 10.42 -32.29
N VAL A 181 2.24 11.27 -31.96
CA VAL A 181 2.08 12.72 -32.11
C VAL A 181 2.07 13.13 -33.59
N LYS A 182 2.84 12.45 -34.46
CA LYS A 182 2.85 12.74 -35.89
C LYS A 182 1.61 12.19 -36.58
N ASP A 183 1.19 10.95 -36.30
CA ASP A 183 0.03 10.36 -36.97
C ASP A 183 -1.28 11.09 -36.63
N ILE A 184 -1.44 11.59 -35.39
CA ILE A 184 -2.60 12.41 -35.01
C ILE A 184 -2.59 13.82 -35.63
N LEU A 185 -1.41 14.35 -36.00
CA LEU A 185 -1.28 15.63 -36.68
C LEU A 185 -1.60 15.55 -38.19
N PHE A 186 -1.49 14.37 -38.81
CA PHE A 186 -1.73 14.18 -40.25
C PHE A 186 -3.09 13.54 -40.58
N GLU A 187 -3.74 12.80 -39.67
CA GLU A 187 -5.06 12.19 -39.96
C GLU A 187 -6.25 13.15 -39.93
N LYS A 188 -6.05 14.44 -39.60
CA LYS A 188 -7.13 15.44 -39.49
C LYS A 188 -7.16 16.50 -40.59
N ASP A 189 -6.40 16.30 -41.68
CA ASP A 189 -6.40 17.22 -42.83
C ASP A 189 -7.41 16.82 -43.95
N ASP A 190 -8.02 15.62 -43.91
CA ASP A 190 -8.84 15.11 -45.04
C ASP A 190 -10.31 14.76 -44.72
N ALA A 191 -10.89 15.23 -43.61
CA ALA A 191 -12.32 14.98 -43.33
C ALA A 191 -13.09 16.21 -42.85
N MET A 192 -13.78 16.81 -43.83
CA MET A 192 -15.01 17.62 -43.78
C MET A 192 -14.96 19.11 -43.40
N GLU A 193 -15.35 19.85 -44.44
CA GLU A 193 -15.82 21.22 -44.60
C GLU A 193 -16.79 21.77 -43.53
N ASP A 194 -16.66 23.08 -43.30
CA ASP A 194 -17.67 24.08 -42.91
C ASP A 194 -18.57 23.82 -41.68
N VAL A 195 -18.21 24.40 -40.51
CA VAL A 195 -19.10 25.28 -39.69
C VAL A 195 -18.27 26.25 -38.81
N ASP A 196 -18.38 27.54 -39.12
CA ASP A 196 -18.37 28.76 -38.27
C ASP A 196 -17.65 28.77 -36.89
N ASP A 197 -16.41 29.29 -36.92
CA ASP A 197 -15.79 30.30 -36.05
C ASP A 197 -15.98 30.29 -34.51
N LYS A 198 -15.09 29.55 -33.84
CA LYS A 198 -14.22 30.06 -32.75
C LYS A 198 -13.06 29.07 -32.56
N PRO A 199 -11.81 29.45 -32.82
CA PRO A 199 -10.69 28.54 -32.60
C PRO A 199 -10.47 28.40 -31.09
N GLU A 200 -10.90 27.29 -30.51
CA GLU A 200 -10.32 26.85 -29.24
C GLU A 200 -8.80 26.74 -29.44
N PRO A 201 -7.99 27.34 -28.56
CA PRO A 201 -6.55 27.37 -28.77
C PRO A 201 -6.04 25.93 -28.72
N LYS A 202 -5.59 25.41 -29.87
CA LYS A 202 -4.78 24.19 -29.96
C LYS A 202 -3.66 24.34 -28.92
N LEU A 203 -3.78 23.62 -27.79
CA LEU A 203 -2.84 23.69 -26.68
C LEU A 203 -1.43 23.43 -27.22
N LYS A 204 -0.59 24.45 -27.27
CA LYS A 204 0.83 24.29 -27.61
C LYS A 204 1.48 23.61 -26.41
N ILE A 205 1.52 22.29 -26.43
CA ILE A 205 2.06 21.52 -25.33
C ILE A 205 3.57 21.73 -25.27
N ASP A 206 4.05 22.39 -24.22
CA ASP A 206 5.49 22.56 -23.98
C ASP A 206 6.09 21.24 -23.48
N TYR A 207 6.53 20.40 -24.43
CA TYR A 207 7.17 19.12 -24.14
C TYR A 207 8.44 19.29 -23.29
N ASN A 208 9.15 20.41 -23.45
CA ASN A 208 10.37 20.68 -22.70
C ASN A 208 10.05 20.92 -21.23
N LEU A 209 9.03 21.75 -20.94
CA LEU A 209 8.53 21.94 -19.58
C LEU A 209 8.03 20.62 -18.97
N TYR A 210 7.29 19.82 -19.75
CA TYR A 210 6.79 18.51 -19.31
C TYR A 210 7.92 17.55 -18.89
N ARG A 211 8.96 17.40 -19.73
CA ARG A 211 10.11 16.54 -19.41
C ARG A 211 10.88 17.04 -18.21
N LYS A 212 11.11 18.36 -18.10
CA LYS A 212 11.76 18.98 -16.95
C LYS A 212 10.96 18.74 -15.67
N PHE A 213 9.65 18.95 -15.73
CA PHE A 213 8.74 18.78 -14.59
C PHE A 213 8.77 17.36 -14.04
N TRP A 214 8.51 16.36 -14.87
CA TRP A 214 8.43 14.98 -14.38
C TRP A 214 9.80 14.38 -14.03
N SER A 215 10.89 14.87 -14.64
CA SER A 215 12.25 14.47 -14.23
C SER A 215 12.58 14.84 -12.78
N LEU A 216 11.93 15.87 -12.21
CA LEU A 216 12.11 16.25 -10.81
C LEU A 216 11.60 15.16 -9.86
N GLN A 217 10.60 14.37 -10.27
CA GLN A 217 10.05 13.32 -9.42
C GLN A 217 11.09 12.24 -9.07
N ASP A 218 12.07 11.99 -9.94
CA ASP A 218 13.15 11.05 -9.64
C ASP A 218 14.10 11.59 -8.55
N VAL A 219 14.32 12.91 -8.52
CA VAL A 219 15.09 13.57 -7.44
C VAL A 219 14.31 13.54 -6.12
N PHE A 220 12.99 13.77 -6.15
CA PHE A 220 12.15 13.65 -4.95
C PHE A 220 12.11 12.22 -4.40
N ARG A 221 12.16 11.21 -5.29
CA ARG A 221 12.25 9.78 -4.94
C ARG A 221 13.62 9.40 -4.37
N ASN A 222 14.70 9.98 -4.88
CA ASN A 222 16.07 9.76 -4.42
C ASN A 222 16.81 11.08 -4.15
N PRO A 223 16.60 11.68 -2.96
CA PRO A 223 17.22 12.95 -2.57
C PRO A 223 18.76 12.94 -2.57
N ASN A 224 19.39 11.76 -2.48
CA ASN A 224 20.84 11.65 -2.45
C ASN A 224 21.49 12.07 -3.78
N GLN A 225 20.73 12.11 -4.88
CA GLN A 225 21.19 12.65 -6.16
C GLN A 225 21.63 14.12 -6.06
N CYS A 226 21.05 14.89 -5.13
CA CYS A 226 21.41 16.29 -4.92
C CYS A 226 22.86 16.50 -4.46
N TYR A 227 23.54 15.46 -3.97
CA TYR A 227 24.96 15.54 -3.60
C TYR A 227 25.93 15.41 -4.78
N ASN A 228 25.42 15.04 -5.96
CA ASN A 228 26.22 15.03 -7.19
C ASN A 228 26.13 16.40 -7.88
N LYS A 229 27.28 17.00 -8.21
CA LYS A 229 27.35 18.34 -8.82
C LYS A 229 26.58 18.46 -10.14
N VAL A 230 26.59 17.43 -10.98
CA VAL A 230 25.90 17.45 -12.28
C VAL A 230 24.39 17.36 -12.06
N GLN A 231 23.94 16.40 -11.24
CA GLN A 231 22.52 16.22 -10.92
C GLN A 231 21.95 17.44 -10.20
N TRP A 232 22.71 18.07 -9.29
CA TRP A 232 22.31 19.30 -8.61
C TRP A 232 22.09 20.48 -9.57
N LYS A 233 22.99 20.67 -10.54
CA LYS A 233 22.83 21.73 -11.56
C LYS A 233 21.59 21.48 -12.41
N THR A 234 21.36 20.25 -12.83
CA THR A 234 20.18 19.85 -13.59
C THR A 234 18.90 20.09 -12.79
N PHE A 235 18.86 19.62 -11.53
CA PHE A 235 17.75 19.84 -10.61
C PHE A 235 17.46 21.34 -10.43
N SER A 236 18.47 22.15 -10.15
CA SER A 236 18.32 23.60 -9.93
C SER A 236 17.74 24.31 -11.15
N SER A 237 18.20 23.94 -12.35
CA SER A 237 17.68 24.45 -13.62
C SER A 237 16.22 24.03 -13.85
N HIS A 238 15.91 22.75 -13.65
CA HIS A 238 14.54 22.23 -13.84
C HIS A 238 13.57 22.83 -12.82
N ALA A 239 13.96 22.91 -11.55
CA ALA A 239 13.18 23.51 -10.48
C ALA A 239 12.88 24.99 -10.75
N SER A 240 13.88 25.76 -11.19
CA SER A 240 13.70 27.18 -11.54
C SER A 240 12.68 27.36 -12.67
N ASN A 241 12.76 26.52 -13.72
CA ASN A 241 11.80 26.56 -14.82
C ASN A 241 10.37 26.22 -14.36
N VAL A 242 10.21 25.20 -13.52
CA VAL A 242 8.90 24.80 -12.98
C VAL A 242 8.30 25.85 -12.06
N LEU A 243 9.09 26.46 -11.17
CA LEU A 243 8.62 27.52 -10.28
C LEU A 243 8.29 28.80 -11.05
N ALA A 244 9.04 29.12 -12.11
CA ALA A 244 8.69 30.19 -13.03
C ALA A 244 7.36 29.91 -13.75
N ALA A 245 7.13 28.67 -14.20
CA ALA A 245 5.86 28.26 -14.78
C ALA A 245 4.70 28.36 -13.77
N PHE A 246 4.89 27.96 -12.51
CA PHE A 246 3.87 28.18 -11.47
C PHE A 246 3.56 29.67 -11.29
N SER A 247 4.56 30.55 -11.43
CA SER A 247 4.35 31.99 -11.30
C SER A 247 3.63 32.60 -12.51
N SER A 248 3.80 32.03 -13.71
CA SER A 248 3.19 32.54 -14.95
C SER A 248 1.75 32.04 -15.17
N TYR A 249 1.44 30.80 -14.78
CA TYR A 249 0.09 30.26 -14.92
C TYR A 249 -0.84 30.87 -13.87
N LYS A 250 -2.02 31.33 -14.32
CA LYS A 250 -3.08 31.78 -13.41
C LYS A 250 -3.66 30.59 -12.65
N LEU A 251 -3.94 30.77 -11.36
CA LEU A 251 -4.66 29.78 -10.58
C LEU A 251 -6.13 29.78 -11.00
N GLU A 252 -6.71 28.58 -11.11
CA GLU A 252 -8.14 28.45 -11.30
C GLU A 252 -8.89 28.96 -10.05
N ASP A 253 -9.92 29.78 -10.28
CA ASP A 253 -10.59 30.51 -9.21
C ASP A 253 -11.51 29.57 -8.40
N LEU A 254 -11.09 29.23 -7.17
CA LEU A 254 -11.83 28.34 -6.26
C LEU A 254 -13.24 28.86 -5.91
N GLN A 255 -13.55 30.12 -6.21
CA GLN A 255 -14.86 30.74 -5.99
C GLN A 255 -15.98 30.10 -6.81
N GLY A 256 -15.68 29.58 -8.01
CA GLY A 256 -16.68 28.88 -8.85
C GLY A 256 -17.19 27.58 -8.23
N LYS A 257 -16.33 26.87 -7.50
CA LYS A 257 -16.70 25.64 -6.77
C LYS A 257 -17.55 25.94 -5.52
N ARG A 258 -17.29 27.05 -4.81
CA ARG A 258 -18.12 27.49 -3.67
C ARG A 258 -19.54 27.92 -4.08
N LYS A 259 -19.71 28.55 -5.25
CA LYS A 259 -21.05 28.90 -5.77
C LYS A 259 -21.86 27.68 -6.16
N ARG A 260 -21.25 26.65 -6.78
CA ARG A 260 -21.94 25.38 -7.09
C ARG A 260 -22.32 24.57 -5.85
N LEU A 261 -21.50 24.60 -4.80
CA LEU A 261 -21.76 23.88 -3.55
C LEU A 261 -23.01 24.38 -2.80
N HIS A 262 -23.44 25.63 -3.04
CA HIS A 262 -24.64 26.20 -2.42
C HIS A 262 -25.94 25.91 -3.17
N THR A 263 -25.88 25.50 -4.44
CA THR A 263 -27.06 25.25 -5.29
C THR A 263 -27.37 23.78 -5.54
N THR A 264 -26.51 22.85 -5.14
CA THR A 264 -26.71 21.40 -5.31
C THR A 264 -26.44 20.68 -3.99
N ARG A 265 -27.31 20.87 -2.99
CA ARG A 265 -27.36 20.03 -1.79
C ARG A 265 -28.12 18.72 -1.99
N ASP A 266 -28.77 18.57 -3.14
CA ASP A 266 -29.48 17.37 -3.55
C ASP A 266 -29.04 17.01 -4.97
N ILE A 267 -28.98 15.71 -5.28
CA ILE A 267 -28.42 15.04 -6.47
C ILE A 267 -27.01 14.50 -6.22
N ASP A 268 -26.98 13.23 -5.81
CA ASP A 268 -25.89 12.26 -5.91
C ASP A 268 -24.48 12.79 -5.63
N ALA A 269 -24.04 12.61 -4.38
CA ALA A 269 -22.63 12.54 -4.03
C ALA A 269 -22.01 11.32 -4.74
N GLN A 270 -21.77 11.45 -6.05
CA GLN A 270 -20.85 10.56 -6.73
C GLN A 270 -19.52 10.62 -5.95
N PRO A 271 -18.93 9.46 -5.60
CA PRO A 271 -17.69 9.44 -4.85
C PRO A 271 -16.67 10.27 -5.64
N GLN A 272 -16.20 11.34 -5.02
CA GLN A 272 -15.21 12.22 -5.62
C GLN A 272 -14.03 11.33 -6.06
N GLN A 273 -13.83 11.21 -7.38
CA GLN A 273 -12.89 10.25 -7.94
C GLN A 273 -11.49 10.54 -7.38
N TYR A 274 -11.00 9.63 -6.53
CA TYR A 274 -9.74 9.78 -5.83
C TYR A 274 -8.60 9.22 -6.69
N PHE A 275 -7.66 10.07 -7.06
CA PHE A 275 -6.46 9.67 -7.78
C PHE A 275 -5.30 9.47 -6.79
N ALA A 276 -4.91 8.22 -6.58
CA ALA A 276 -3.83 7.87 -5.64
C ALA A 276 -2.42 8.22 -6.17
N LYS A 277 -2.27 8.39 -7.48
CA LYS A 277 -1.01 8.74 -8.16
C LYS A 277 -1.20 9.95 -9.07
N PHE A 278 -0.08 10.59 -9.39
CA PHE A 278 -0.05 11.65 -10.39
C PHE A 278 -0.49 11.15 -11.77
N LEU A 279 -1.25 11.98 -12.48
CA LEU A 279 -1.58 11.73 -13.88
C LEU A 279 -0.48 12.36 -14.73
N THR A 280 0.37 11.52 -15.33
CA THR A 280 1.56 11.95 -16.07
C THR A 280 1.28 12.19 -17.55
N ASN A 281 0.01 12.27 -17.98
CA ASN A 281 -0.30 12.56 -19.37
C ASN A 281 0.12 14.00 -19.75
N GLN A 282 0.79 14.14 -20.88
CA GLN A 282 1.35 15.41 -21.35
C GLN A 282 0.27 16.48 -21.59
N LYS A 283 -0.91 16.08 -22.09
CA LYS A 283 -2.04 16.96 -22.40
C LYS A 283 -2.70 17.52 -21.13
N LEU A 284 -2.49 16.87 -19.98
CA LEU A 284 -3.07 17.28 -18.70
C LEU A 284 -2.22 18.29 -17.93
N LEU A 285 -0.94 18.46 -18.29
CA LEU A 285 -0.03 19.26 -17.48
C LEU A 285 -0.52 20.70 -17.35
N ASP A 286 -0.99 21.35 -18.41
CA ASP A 286 -1.48 22.74 -18.36
C ASP A 286 -2.67 22.91 -17.40
N LEU A 287 -3.58 21.92 -17.38
CA LEU A 287 -4.72 21.90 -16.47
C LEU A 287 -4.24 21.69 -15.03
N GLN A 288 -3.32 20.76 -14.81
CA GLN A 288 -2.72 20.51 -13.50
C GLN A 288 -1.94 21.71 -12.97
N LEU A 289 -1.22 22.42 -13.84
CA LEU A 289 -0.52 23.66 -13.50
C LEU A 289 -1.49 24.74 -13.06
N SER A 290 -2.76 24.72 -13.48
CA SER A 290 -3.78 25.69 -13.04
C SER A 290 -4.43 25.29 -11.70
N ASP A 291 -4.32 24.02 -11.28
CA ASP A 291 -4.86 23.50 -10.02
C ASP A 291 -3.99 23.85 -8.80
N SER A 292 -4.60 24.56 -7.85
CA SER A 292 -3.96 24.94 -6.58
C SER A 292 -3.49 23.75 -5.73
N ASN A 293 -4.22 22.62 -5.70
CA ASN A 293 -3.85 21.44 -4.92
C ASN A 293 -2.66 20.73 -5.56
N PHE A 294 -2.64 20.61 -6.89
CA PHE A 294 -1.50 20.04 -7.61
C PHE A 294 -0.21 20.81 -7.32
N ARG A 295 -0.25 22.15 -7.42
CA ARG A 295 0.90 22.99 -7.05
C ARG A 295 1.31 22.79 -5.60
N ARG A 296 0.35 22.70 -4.66
CA ARG A 296 0.64 22.43 -3.24
C ARG A 296 1.37 21.11 -3.05
N TYR A 297 0.97 20.05 -3.75
CA TYR A 297 1.65 18.75 -3.66
C TYR A 297 3.12 18.85 -4.10
N VAL A 298 3.38 19.51 -5.23
CA VAL A 298 4.74 19.69 -5.75
C VAL A 298 5.58 20.58 -4.83
N LEU A 299 5.03 21.71 -4.37
CA LEU A 299 5.71 22.61 -3.44
C LEU A 299 6.00 21.93 -2.09
N LEU A 300 5.09 21.07 -1.62
CA LEU A 300 5.32 20.27 -0.42
C LEU A 300 6.48 19.29 -0.61
N GLN A 301 6.60 18.64 -1.78
CA GLN A 301 7.76 17.81 -2.10
C GLN A 301 9.08 18.62 -2.07
N PHE A 302 9.08 19.85 -2.58
CA PHE A 302 10.23 20.76 -2.44
C PHE A 302 10.56 21.07 -0.98
N LEU A 303 9.57 21.41 -0.16
CA LEU A 303 9.78 21.72 1.26
C LEU A 303 10.34 20.51 2.02
N ILE A 304 9.80 19.31 1.78
CA ILE A 304 10.31 18.06 2.37
C ILE A 304 11.78 17.83 1.96
N LEU A 305 12.10 18.01 0.67
CA LEU A 305 13.47 17.88 0.16
C LEU A 305 14.42 18.90 0.80
N PHE A 306 14.03 20.18 0.86
CA PHE A 306 14.88 21.22 1.44
C PHE A 306 15.09 21.00 2.94
N GLN A 307 14.05 20.58 3.67
CA GLN A 307 14.19 20.18 5.07
C GLN A 307 15.16 19.01 5.22
N TYR A 308 15.06 17.99 4.38
CA TYR A 308 15.99 16.86 4.37
C TYR A 308 17.45 17.30 4.12
N LEU A 309 17.70 18.13 3.11
CA LEU A 309 19.05 18.60 2.74
C LEU A 309 19.69 19.46 3.84
N ASN A 310 18.88 20.21 4.58
CA ASN A 310 19.29 21.04 5.70
C ASN A 310 19.42 20.28 7.04
N SER A 311 18.99 19.01 7.09
CA SER A 311 19.10 18.22 8.31
C SER A 311 20.57 17.91 8.64
N THR A 312 20.92 17.99 9.92
CA THR A 312 22.27 17.75 10.43
C THR A 312 22.60 16.26 10.55
N VAL A 313 21.58 15.40 10.64
CA VAL A 313 21.73 13.95 10.71
C VAL A 313 21.64 13.36 9.31
N LYS A 314 22.74 13.47 8.57
CA LYS A 314 22.89 12.81 7.26
C LYS A 314 23.39 11.39 7.50
N PHE A 315 22.48 10.42 7.46
CA PHE A 315 22.86 9.01 7.59
C PHE A 315 23.70 8.59 6.40
N ARG A 316 24.97 8.26 6.68
CA ARG A 316 25.97 7.91 5.66
C ARG A 316 25.56 6.61 4.98
N PRO A 317 25.58 6.53 3.63
CA PRO A 317 25.49 5.25 2.97
C PRO A 317 26.74 4.44 3.36
N SER A 318 26.50 3.21 3.84
CA SER A 318 27.54 2.25 4.24
C SER A 318 28.54 2.06 3.09
N GLY A 319 29.70 2.70 3.17
CA GLY A 319 30.72 2.54 2.11
C GLY A 319 31.84 3.59 2.02
N ARG A 320 31.92 4.62 2.86
CA ARG A 320 33.08 5.53 2.88
C ARG A 320 33.65 5.71 4.28
N MET A 321 34.67 4.91 4.60
CA MET A 321 35.71 5.34 5.54
C MET A 321 36.50 6.47 4.86
N GLY A 322 36.56 7.64 5.48
CA GLY A 322 37.28 8.80 4.97
C GLY A 322 36.72 10.08 5.56
N GLU A 323 37.55 10.78 6.32
CA GLU A 323 37.32 12.11 6.89
C GLU A 323 36.96 13.14 5.80
N GLY A 324 36.15 14.13 6.16
CA GLY A 324 35.83 15.24 5.27
C GLY A 324 34.47 15.86 5.61
N ASP A 325 34.50 16.81 6.53
CA ASP A 325 33.39 17.67 6.90
C ASP A 325 33.07 18.61 5.71
N TYR A 326 32.12 18.23 4.84
CA TYR A 326 31.62 19.12 3.80
C TYR A 326 30.31 19.75 4.25
N ARG A 327 30.45 20.85 5.00
CA ARG A 327 29.41 21.87 5.09
C ARG A 327 29.23 22.45 3.68
N ILE A 328 28.11 22.14 3.04
CA ILE A 328 27.67 22.93 1.89
C ILE A 328 27.11 24.22 2.50
N GLY A 329 27.92 25.28 2.43
CA GLY A 329 27.47 26.64 2.68
C GLY A 329 26.39 27.01 1.66
N VAL A 330 25.44 27.81 2.14
CA VAL A 330 24.34 28.46 1.42
C VAL A 330 24.78 29.02 0.08
#